data_AF-F4X4T8-F1
#
_entry.id   AF-F4X4T8-F1
#
_cell.length_a   1.000
_cell.length_b   1.000
_cell.length_c   1.000
_cell.angle_alpha   90.00
_cell.angle_beta   90.00
_cell.angle_gamma   90.00
#
_symmetry.space_group_name_H-M   'P 1'
#
loop_
_entity.id
_entity.type
_entity.pdbx_description
1 polymer ?
#
loop_
_entity_poly.entity_id
_entity_poly.type
_entity_poly.pdbx_seq_one_letter_code
_entity_poly.pdbx_strand_id
1 'polypeptide(L)'
;MYRCFASAKKGFKIWSELSIESRMQILSKFASLLEYISKPELSQIVFKWIKFPYWYKNSLQPQSGRSLLVRIRKPKGVITLMEKKEINLFRKLTQNLIIGNSVIVICTANSCNIIQYCNLFLSSGIPPGVVNMLTYESIQPLNELCYDAVDFNEIYYQFTISKQIATMI
;
A
#
# COMPACT_ATOMS: atom_id res chain seq x y z
N MET A 1 3.21 -19.16 8.58
CA MET A 1 2.27 -18.02 8.73
C MET A 1 2.68 -17.03 9.83
N TYR A 2 2.83 -17.44 11.10
CA TYR A 2 3.15 -16.53 12.22
C TYR A 2 4.40 -15.65 12.02
N ARG A 3 5.52 -16.21 11.56
CA ARG A 3 6.78 -15.46 11.34
C ARG A 3 6.62 -14.35 10.29
N CYS A 4 5.91 -14.63 9.20
CA CYS A 4 5.64 -13.65 8.14
C CYS A 4 4.76 -12.50 8.67
N PHE A 5 3.71 -12.82 9.42
CA PHE A 5 2.85 -11.80 10.02
C PHE A 5 3.58 -10.97 11.10
N ALA A 6 4.44 -11.58 11.91
CA ALA A 6 5.26 -10.87 12.88
C ALA A 6 6.27 -9.93 12.19
N SER A 7 6.86 -10.37 11.08
CA SER A 7 7.71 -9.53 10.21
C SER A 7 6.91 -8.35 9.65
N ALA A 8 5.71 -8.60 9.11
CA ALA A 8 4.82 -7.56 8.61
C ALA A 8 4.47 -6.50 9.67
N LYS A 9 4.15 -6.92 10.90
CA LYS A 9 3.91 -6.00 12.02
C LYS A 9 5.10 -5.11 12.34
N LYS A 10 6.32 -5.65 12.30
CA LYS A 10 7.54 -4.86 12.50
C LYS A 10 7.77 -3.88 11.36
N GLY A 11 7.58 -4.33 10.12
CA GLY A 11 7.66 -3.47 8.94
C GLY A 11 6.64 -2.34 8.97
N PHE A 12 5.39 -2.61 9.37
CA PHE A 12 4.36 -1.60 9.54
C PHE A 12 4.78 -0.50 10.53
N LYS A 13 5.34 -0.88 11.69
CA LYS A 13 5.80 0.10 12.68
C LYS A 13 6.81 1.08 12.07
N ILE A 14 7.81 0.57 11.36
CA ILE A 14 8.83 1.39 10.70
C ILE A 14 8.22 2.23 9.57
N TRP A 15 7.42 1.61 8.71
CA TRP A 15 6.93 2.22 7.47
C TRP A 15 5.87 3.30 7.69
N SER A 16 5.02 3.13 8.69
CA SER A 16 3.98 4.08 9.04
C SER A 16 4.52 5.34 9.73
N GLU A 17 5.71 5.27 10.33
CA GLU A 17 6.42 6.40 10.94
C GLU A 17 7.13 7.29 9.90
N LEU A 18 7.44 6.76 8.71
CA LEU A 18 8.01 7.57 7.63
C LEU A 18 7.04 8.65 7.15
N SER A 19 7.56 9.79 6.69
CA SER A 19 6.71 10.79 6.02
C SER A 19 6.23 10.26 4.68
N ILE A 20 5.15 10.86 4.17
CA ILE A 20 4.62 10.48 2.86
C ILE A 20 5.62 10.79 1.75
N GLU A 21 6.38 11.87 1.87
CA GLU A 21 7.44 12.28 0.95
C GLU A 21 8.58 11.24 0.94
N SER A 22 9.02 10.76 2.11
CA SER A 22 10.02 9.69 2.18
C SER A 22 9.54 8.41 1.49
N ARG A 23 8.28 8.01 1.73
CA ARG A 23 7.68 6.85 1.06
C ARG A 23 7.59 7.05 -0.45
N MET A 24 7.22 8.25 -0.91
CA MET A 24 7.20 8.58 -2.35
C MET A 24 8.58 8.45 -2.97
N GLN A 25 9.63 8.96 -2.33
CA GLN A 25 10.99 8.87 -2.86
C GLN A 25 11.47 7.42 -2.99
N ILE A 26 11.20 6.58 -1.98
CA ILE A 26 11.52 5.15 -2.01
C ILE A 26 10.74 4.45 -3.13
N LEU A 27 9.43 4.71 -3.26
CA LEU A 27 8.61 4.13 -4.32
C LEU A 27 8.97 4.63 -5.72
N SER A 28 9.45 5.87 -5.87
CA SER A 28 10.00 6.37 -7.13
C SER A 28 11.27 5.63 -7.52
N LYS A 29 12.18 5.36 -6.57
CA LYS A 29 13.37 4.52 -6.83
C LYS A 29 12.97 3.12 -7.25
N PHE A 30 11.96 2.54 -6.59
CA PHE A 30 11.41 1.24 -6.97
C PHE A 30 10.85 1.25 -8.40
N ALA A 31 10.11 2.28 -8.79
CA ALA A 31 9.60 2.43 -10.15
C ALA A 31 10.74 2.49 -11.20
N SER A 32 11.77 3.29 -10.95
CA SER A 32 12.95 3.35 -11.83
C SER A 32 13.68 2.01 -11.94
N LEU A 33 13.75 1.22 -10.86
CA LEU A 33 14.33 -0.12 -10.90
C LEU A 33 13.48 -1.10 -11.73
N LEU A 34 12.15 -0.99 -11.70
CA LEU A 34 11.27 -1.78 -12.57
C LEU A 34 11.50 -1.46 -14.05
N GLU A 35 11.68 -0.18 -14.38
CA GLU A 35 12.00 0.24 -15.73
C GLU A 35 13.36 -0.33 -16.20
N TYR A 36 14.36 -0.30 -15.33
CA TYR A 36 15.69 -0.87 -15.59
C TYR A 36 15.65 -2.37 -15.92
N ILE A 37 14.77 -3.14 -15.26
CA ILE A 37 14.60 -4.57 -15.55
C ILE A 37 13.56 -4.86 -16.64
N SER A 38 13.30 -3.89 -17.53
CA SER A 38 12.36 -4.03 -18.65
C SER A 38 10.92 -4.38 -18.22
N LYS A 39 10.44 -3.78 -17.11
CA LYS A 39 9.04 -3.81 -16.68
C LYS A 39 8.40 -2.41 -16.70
N PRO A 40 8.38 -1.72 -17.86
CA PRO A 40 7.92 -0.33 -17.96
C PRO A 40 6.44 -0.16 -17.58
N GLU A 41 5.59 -1.15 -17.86
CA GLU A 41 4.16 -1.07 -17.50
C GLU A 41 3.96 -1.02 -15.97
N LEU A 42 4.75 -1.80 -15.23
CA LEU A 42 4.71 -1.79 -13.76
C LEU A 42 5.32 -0.50 -13.20
N SER A 43 6.41 0.00 -13.80
CA SER A 43 6.99 1.30 -13.47
C SER A 43 5.95 2.42 -13.60
N GLN A 44 5.24 2.49 -14.73
CA GLN A 44 4.18 3.48 -14.97
C GLN A 44 3.05 3.40 -13.93
N ILE A 45 2.66 2.19 -13.52
CA ILE A 45 1.65 2.00 -12.47
C ILE A 45 2.15 2.59 -11.15
N VAL A 46 3.39 2.28 -10.74
CA VAL A 46 3.95 2.82 -9.49
C VAL A 46 4.00 4.35 -9.57
N PHE A 47 4.57 4.92 -10.64
CA PHE A 47 4.65 6.37 -10.83
C PHE A 47 3.29 7.07 -10.87
N LYS A 48 2.26 6.41 -11.40
CA LYS A 48 0.88 6.92 -11.36
C LYS A 48 0.39 6.98 -9.92
N TRP A 49 0.52 5.90 -9.15
CA TRP A 49 -0.08 5.79 -7.82
C TRP A 49 0.71 6.47 -6.70
N ILE A 50 2.00 6.77 -6.85
CA ILE A 50 2.70 7.60 -5.86
C ILE A 50 2.15 9.03 -5.79
N LYS A 51 1.47 9.51 -6.84
CA LYS A 51 0.82 10.83 -6.89
C LYS A 51 -0.54 10.85 -6.17
N PHE A 52 -1.03 9.68 -5.75
CA PHE A 52 -2.31 9.51 -5.05
C PHE A 52 -2.53 10.46 -3.86
N PRO A 53 -1.53 10.74 -3.01
CA PRO A 53 -1.74 11.66 -1.88
C PRO A 53 -2.11 13.08 -2.29
N TYR A 54 -1.58 13.56 -3.42
CA TYR A 54 -1.91 14.90 -3.93
C TYR A 54 -3.36 14.97 -4.39
N TRP A 55 -3.86 13.91 -5.03
CA TRP A 55 -5.26 13.83 -5.45
C TRP A 55 -6.20 13.84 -4.25
N TYR A 56 -5.83 13.15 -3.17
CA TYR A 56 -6.63 13.10 -1.95
C TYR A 56 -6.60 14.41 -1.15
N LYS A 57 -5.42 15.04 -0.99
CA LYS A 57 -5.30 16.30 -0.22
C LYS A 57 -6.21 17.40 -0.78
N ASN A 58 -6.43 17.43 -2.08
CA ASN A 58 -7.33 18.37 -2.76
C ASN A 58 -8.83 18.07 -2.53
N SER A 59 -9.19 16.87 -2.06
CA SER A 59 -10.58 16.46 -1.77
C SER A 59 -11.05 16.82 -0.35
N LEU A 60 -10.12 17.11 0.57
CA LEU A 60 -10.41 17.53 1.94
C LEU A 60 -10.66 19.05 1.99
N GLN A 61 -11.80 19.51 1.48
CA GLN A 61 -12.25 20.87 1.75
C GLN A 61 -12.82 20.97 3.18
N PRO A 62 -12.48 22.02 3.95
CA PRO A 62 -13.08 22.24 5.25
C PRO A 62 -14.59 22.46 5.09
N GLN A 63 -15.40 21.65 5.78
CA GLN A 63 -16.83 21.92 5.88
C GLN A 63 -17.01 23.18 6.73
N SER A 64 -17.57 24.22 6.11
CA SER A 64 -17.96 25.47 6.75
C SER A 64 -18.78 25.22 8.02
N GLY A 65 -18.27 25.71 9.16
CA GLY A 65 -18.92 25.63 10.47
C GLY A 65 -17.94 25.98 11.59
N ARG A 66 -18.43 26.52 12.71
CA ARG A 66 -17.67 27.04 13.89
C ARG A 66 -16.74 26.02 14.60
N SER A 67 -16.49 24.85 14.02
CA SER A 67 -15.59 23.81 14.52
C SER A 67 -14.70 23.29 13.41
N LEU A 68 -13.39 23.33 13.61
CA LEU A 68 -12.41 22.73 12.70
C LEU A 68 -12.40 21.21 12.92
N LEU A 69 -13.34 20.50 12.27
CA LEU A 69 -13.40 19.04 12.26
C LEU A 69 -12.33 18.50 11.30
N VAL A 70 -11.13 18.21 11.83
CA VAL A 70 -10.06 17.60 11.03
C VAL A 70 -10.25 16.08 11.07
N ARG A 71 -10.71 15.51 9.95
CA ARG A 71 -10.69 14.06 9.73
C ARG A 71 -9.30 13.65 9.26
N ILE A 72 -8.50 13.11 10.18
CA ILE A 72 -7.21 12.51 9.84
C ILE A 72 -7.45 11.03 9.55
N ARG A 73 -6.91 10.52 8.46
CA ARG A 73 -6.90 9.08 8.22
C ARG A 73 -5.50 8.51 8.37
N LYS A 74 -5.46 7.34 8.98
CA LYS A 74 -4.22 6.61 9.30
C LYS A 74 -4.18 5.29 8.53
N PRO A 75 -2.99 4.74 8.24
CA PRO A 75 -2.88 3.41 7.67
C PRO A 75 -3.60 2.37 8.54
N LYS A 76 -4.26 1.40 7.91
CA LYS A 76 -4.94 0.27 8.57
C LYS A 76 -3.99 -0.67 9.30
N GLY A 77 -2.75 -0.83 8.82
CA GLY A 77 -1.77 -1.74 9.42
C GLY A 77 -1.21 -2.75 8.42
N VAL A 78 -1.33 -4.03 8.77
CA VAL A 78 -0.91 -5.15 7.90
C VAL A 78 -2.06 -5.52 6.97
N ILE A 79 -1.85 -5.41 5.66
CA ILE A 79 -2.84 -5.73 4.63
C ILE A 79 -2.40 -6.97 3.85
N THR A 80 -3.36 -7.83 3.51
CA THR A 80 -3.10 -9.02 2.71
C THR A 80 -3.60 -8.78 1.29
N LEU A 81 -2.77 -9.08 0.28
CA LEU A 81 -3.14 -8.97 -1.13
C LEU A 81 -3.00 -10.32 -1.83
N MET A 82 -3.98 -10.66 -2.66
CA MET A 82 -3.96 -11.83 -3.53
C MET A 82 -4.56 -11.41 -4.88
N GLU A 83 -3.79 -11.49 -5.95
CA GLU A 83 -4.19 -10.97 -7.26
C GLU A 83 -3.76 -11.91 -8.37
N LYS A 84 -4.61 -12.05 -9.40
CA LYS A 84 -4.30 -12.86 -10.59
C LYS A 84 -3.45 -12.13 -11.63
N LYS A 85 -3.52 -10.79 -11.65
CA LYS A 85 -2.85 -9.93 -12.64
C LYS A 85 -1.81 -9.04 -11.95
N GLU A 86 -0.58 -9.02 -12.48
CA GLU A 86 0.52 -8.25 -11.87
C GLU A 86 0.19 -6.76 -11.79
N ILE A 87 -0.47 -6.24 -12.82
CA ILE A 87 -0.95 -4.84 -12.89
C ILE A 87 -1.83 -4.49 -11.68
N ASN A 88 -2.77 -5.38 -11.33
CA ASN A 88 -3.66 -5.17 -10.19
C ASN A 88 -2.89 -5.25 -8.87
N LEU A 89 -1.98 -6.22 -8.77
CA LEU A 89 -1.14 -6.38 -7.59
C LEU A 89 -0.30 -5.12 -7.34
N PHE A 90 0.40 -4.62 -8.34
CA PHE A 90 1.27 -3.44 -8.21
C PHE A 90 0.48 -2.17 -7.96
N ARG A 91 -0.72 -2.03 -8.53
CA ARG A 91 -1.65 -0.96 -8.18
C ARG A 91 -1.97 -0.98 -6.68
N LYS A 92 -2.50 -2.10 -6.17
CA LYS A 92 -2.92 -2.23 -4.76
C LYS A 92 -1.74 -2.16 -3.80
N LEU A 93 -0.60 -2.75 -4.18
CA LEU A 93 0.64 -2.69 -3.42
C LEU A 93 1.11 -1.25 -3.28
N THR A 94 1.20 -0.50 -4.38
CA THR A 94 1.66 0.89 -4.35
C THR A 94 0.74 1.77 -3.51
N GLN A 95 -0.59 1.61 -3.64
CA GLN A 95 -1.58 2.31 -2.82
C GLN A 95 -1.40 2.04 -1.32
N ASN A 96 -1.19 0.78 -0.94
CA ASN A 96 -0.98 0.41 0.46
C ASN A 96 0.34 0.97 1.00
N LEU A 97 1.41 0.86 0.21
CA LEU A 97 2.72 1.36 0.60
C LEU A 97 2.70 2.89 0.75
N ILE A 98 2.10 3.64 -0.18
CA ILE A 98 2.08 5.11 -0.06
C ILE A 98 1.28 5.59 1.16
N ILE A 99 0.19 4.89 1.49
CA ILE A 99 -0.64 5.14 2.68
C ILE A 99 0.13 4.85 3.99
N GLY A 100 1.13 3.97 3.95
CA GLY A 100 1.92 3.56 5.12
C GLY A 100 1.51 2.21 5.70
N ASN A 101 0.73 1.40 4.98
CA ASN A 101 0.48 0.00 5.35
C ASN A 101 1.71 -0.86 5.02
N SER A 102 1.90 -1.94 5.76
CA SER A 102 2.73 -3.07 5.32
C SER A 102 1.86 -4.10 4.61
N VAL A 103 2.43 -4.87 3.69
CA VAL A 103 1.69 -5.81 2.86
C VAL A 103 2.25 -7.23 3.00
N ILE A 104 1.34 -8.21 3.04
CA ILE A 104 1.62 -9.62 2.82
C ILE A 104 0.96 -10.02 1.50
N VAL A 105 1.76 -10.39 0.52
CA VAL A 105 1.27 -10.94 -0.76
C VAL A 105 1.12 -12.44 -0.63
N ILE A 106 -0.09 -12.94 -0.86
CA ILE A 106 -0.39 -14.37 -0.94
C ILE A 106 -0.18 -14.83 -2.37
N CYS A 107 0.69 -15.83 -2.53
CA CYS A 107 1.03 -16.45 -3.80
C CYS A 107 0.50 -17.90 -3.83
N THR A 108 -0.29 -18.20 -4.84
CA THR A 108 -0.87 -19.53 -5.13
C THR A 108 -0.55 -19.90 -6.58
N ALA A 109 -0.87 -21.13 -7.00
CA ALA A 109 -0.73 -21.53 -8.41
C ALA A 109 -1.49 -20.63 -9.40
N ASN A 110 -2.55 -19.94 -8.94
CA ASN A 110 -3.44 -19.12 -9.78
C ASN A 110 -3.27 -17.60 -9.54
N SER A 111 -2.24 -17.17 -8.80
CA SER A 111 -2.02 -15.76 -8.47
C SER A 111 -0.60 -15.31 -8.79
N CYS A 112 -0.40 -14.00 -8.85
CA CYS A 112 0.90 -13.41 -9.10
C CYS A 112 1.93 -13.78 -8.02
N ASN A 113 3.17 -13.88 -8.46
CA ASN A 113 4.32 -14.15 -7.62
C ASN A 113 5.27 -12.94 -7.65
N ILE A 114 5.64 -12.43 -6.47
CA ILE A 114 6.54 -11.27 -6.34
C ILE A 114 8.00 -11.64 -6.00
N ILE A 115 8.38 -12.92 -6.03
CA ILE A 115 9.75 -13.39 -5.69
C ILE A 115 10.78 -12.64 -6.52
N GLN A 116 10.53 -12.49 -7.82
CA GLN A 116 11.44 -11.81 -8.74
C GLN A 116 11.65 -10.32 -8.42
N TYR A 117 10.78 -9.70 -7.62
CA TYR A 117 10.87 -8.30 -7.24
C TYR A 117 11.43 -8.08 -5.83
N CYS A 118 11.65 -9.15 -5.04
CA CYS A 118 12.14 -9.06 -3.67
C CYS A 118 13.44 -8.25 -3.55
N ASN A 119 14.40 -8.51 -4.44
CA ASN A 119 15.66 -7.77 -4.46
C ASN A 119 15.44 -6.30 -4.84
N LEU A 120 14.50 -5.99 -5.73
CA LEU A 120 14.19 -4.61 -6.11
C LEU A 120 13.57 -3.83 -4.95
N PHE A 121 12.69 -4.46 -4.16
CA PHE A 121 12.14 -3.81 -2.97
C PHE A 121 13.28 -3.41 -2.01
N LEU A 122 14.19 -4.34 -1.72
CA LEU A 122 15.34 -4.07 -0.85
C LEU A 122 16.25 -2.98 -1.44
N SER A 123 16.61 -3.07 -2.72
CA SER A 123 17.46 -2.09 -3.41
C SER A 123 16.83 -0.70 -3.52
N SER A 124 15.50 -0.62 -3.54
CA SER A 124 14.79 0.67 -3.53
C SER A 124 14.81 1.37 -2.17
N GLY A 125 15.19 0.65 -1.10
CA GLY A 125 15.17 1.12 0.28
C GLY A 125 13.88 0.80 1.03
N ILE A 126 13.02 -0.09 0.50
CA ILE A 126 11.86 -0.59 1.25
C ILE A 126 12.38 -1.47 2.40
N PRO A 127 12.07 -1.14 3.67
CA PRO A 127 12.59 -1.90 4.80
C PRO A 127 12.11 -3.37 4.81
N PRO A 128 12.93 -4.30 5.35
CA PRO A 128 12.49 -5.67 5.58
C PRO A 128 11.20 -5.73 6.39
N GLY A 129 10.29 -6.60 5.98
CA GLY A 129 8.99 -6.75 6.61
C GLY A 129 7.93 -5.74 6.16
N VAL A 130 8.24 -4.75 5.32
CA VAL A 130 7.20 -3.87 4.75
C VAL A 130 6.43 -4.58 3.65
N VAL A 131 7.11 -5.31 2.78
CA VAL A 131 6.51 -6.23 1.82
C VAL A 131 6.96 -7.63 2.20
N ASN A 132 6.00 -8.52 2.41
CA ASN A 132 6.25 -9.93 2.72
C ASN A 132 5.48 -10.78 1.72
N MET A 133 5.87 -12.04 1.60
CA MET A 133 5.18 -13.04 0.81
C MET A 133 4.80 -14.24 1.67
N LEU A 134 3.67 -14.87 1.33
CA LEU A 134 3.34 -16.23 1.72
C LEU A 134 2.96 -17.04 0.49
N THR A 135 3.71 -18.10 0.22
CA THR A 135 3.32 -19.12 -0.77
C THR A 135 2.40 -20.15 -0.13
N TYR A 136 1.37 -20.56 -0.84
CA TYR A 136 0.40 -21.55 -0.38
C TYR A 136 -0.05 -22.43 -1.56
N GLU A 137 -0.08 -23.75 -1.35
CA GLU A 137 -0.42 -24.71 -2.42
C GLU A 137 -1.93 -24.73 -2.74
N SER A 138 -2.80 -24.63 -1.72
CA SER A 138 -4.26 -24.56 -1.89
C SER A 138 -4.98 -23.85 -0.75
N ILE A 139 -5.41 -22.60 -0.93
CA ILE A 139 -6.19 -21.87 0.10
C ILE A 139 -7.69 -22.13 -0.16
N GLN A 140 -8.43 -22.59 0.86
CA GLN A 140 -9.86 -22.30 0.92
C GLN A 140 -9.98 -20.79 1.14
N PRO A 141 -10.58 -20.01 0.21
CA PRO A 141 -10.58 -18.56 0.29
C PRO A 141 -11.13 -18.12 1.64
N LEU A 142 -10.23 -17.60 2.50
CA LEU A 142 -10.61 -17.01 3.77
C LEU A 142 -11.30 -15.70 3.40
N ASN A 143 -12.64 -15.65 3.51
CA ASN A 143 -13.53 -14.53 3.19
C ASN A 143 -12.78 -13.37 2.51
N GLU A 144 -12.65 -13.44 1.19
CA GLU A 144 -11.95 -12.44 0.39
C GLU A 144 -12.48 -11.07 0.77
N LEU A 145 -11.71 -10.28 1.53
CA LEU A 145 -11.93 -8.85 1.60
C LEU A 145 -11.65 -8.34 0.19
N CYS A 146 -12.71 -8.21 -0.61
CA CYS A 146 -12.61 -7.79 -1.99
C CYS A 146 -12.11 -6.35 -2.01
N TYR A 147 -10.85 -6.18 -2.43
CA TYR A 147 -10.23 -4.87 -2.54
C TYR A 147 -10.53 -4.21 -3.91
N ASP A 148 -11.79 -4.04 -4.30
CA ASP A 148 -12.21 -3.71 -5.68
C ASP A 148 -12.50 -2.23 -5.96
N ALA A 149 -12.32 -1.34 -4.98
CA ALA A 149 -12.58 0.08 -5.14
C ALA A 149 -11.88 0.67 -6.37
N VAL A 150 -12.67 1.37 -7.19
CA VAL A 150 -12.22 2.03 -8.42
C VAL A 150 -12.10 3.54 -8.22
N ASP A 151 -12.95 4.12 -7.37
CA ASP A 151 -12.90 5.54 -7.02
C ASP A 151 -11.79 5.85 -5.99
N PHE A 152 -11.15 7.01 -6.13
CA PHE A 152 -10.04 7.40 -5.26
C PHE A 152 -10.42 7.53 -3.79
N ASN A 153 -11.63 8.02 -3.49
CA ASN A 153 -12.09 8.14 -2.12
C ASN A 153 -12.35 6.76 -1.52
N GLU A 154 -13.00 5.88 -2.28
CA GLU A 154 -13.25 4.49 -1.87
C GLU A 154 -11.96 3.72 -1.60
N ILE A 155 -10.96 3.84 -2.47
CA ILE A 155 -9.61 3.25 -2.28
C ILE A 155 -9.01 3.73 -0.96
N TYR A 156 -9.12 5.03 -0.68
CA TYR A 156 -8.57 5.59 0.53
C TYR A 156 -9.31 5.08 1.78
N TYR A 157 -10.64 5.02 1.77
CA TYR A 157 -11.43 4.41 2.86
C TYR A 157 -11.10 2.93 3.05
N GLN A 158 -10.86 2.23 1.95
CA GLN A 158 -10.56 0.81 1.95
C GLN A 158 -9.21 0.48 2.58
N PHE A 159 -8.25 1.40 2.58
CA PHE A 159 -6.90 1.18 3.12
C PHE A 159 -6.55 2.03 4.35
N THR A 160 -7.48 2.85 4.84
CA THR A 160 -7.26 3.71 6.01
C THR A 160 -8.33 3.55 7.09
N ILE A 161 -8.00 3.99 8.31
CA ILE A 161 -8.94 4.13 9.44
C ILE A 161 -9.11 5.63 9.71
N SER A 162 -10.36 6.07 9.87
CA SER A 162 -10.66 7.48 10.18
C SER A 162 -10.51 7.75 11.68
N LYS A 163 -9.77 8.80 12.04
CA LYS A 163 -9.75 9.37 13.38
C LYS A 163 -10.28 10.79 13.29
N GLN A 164 -11.35 11.08 14.03
CA GLN A 164 -11.84 12.45 14.19
C GLN A 164 -11.06 13.12 15.32
N ILE A 165 -10.59 14.33 15.07
CA ILE A 165 -10.07 15.22 16.10
C ILE A 165 -10.96 16.46 16.07
N ALA A 166 -11.65 16.71 17.18
CA ALA A 166 -12.38 17.95 17.39
C ALA A 166 -11.48 18.88 18.19
N THR A 167 -11.18 20.04 17.61
CA THR A 167 -10.50 21.13 18.31
C THR A 167 -11.52 22.24 18.52
N MET A 168 -11.82 22.57 19.78
CA MET A 168 -12.59 23.78 20.10
C MET A 168 -11.63 24.97 20.06
N ILE A 169 -12.01 26.02 19.34
CA ILE A 169 -11.31 27.32 19.31
C ILE A 169 -12.01 28.21 20.32
#